data_AF-A0A9N8DUE1-F1
#
_entry.id   AF-A0A9N8DUE1-F1
#
_cell.length_a   1.000
_cell.length_b   1.000
_cell.length_c   1.000
_cell.angle_alpha   90.00
_cell.angle_beta   90.00
_cell.angle_gamma   90.00
#
_symmetry.space_group_name_H-M   'P 1'
#
loop_
_entity.id
_entity.type
_entity.pdbx_description
1 polymer ?
#
loop_
_entity_poly.entity_id
_entity_poly.type
_entity_poly.pdbx_seq_one_letter_code
_entity_poly.pdbx_strand_id
1 'polypeptide(L)'
;MGNTVTRAMTYSISQNQKNAVAALSFQGEPLSWFRLDDGVMGGQSETTMDKIQYHHKKEEETTDILLQFVGNINTNGGGFTSIRAKVTLPAQATGLKIRYKGDGKTYKVLLSNANRGGPFSKTPSWQADLPTTSKVCEDGSNSDDDWDEVVIKFDTLLPAFGGGPRSQPSEEEKASYKFDPTEMKEIGLMLSLRLSDGSPNPKESFGDGEFPFTLLVHSIDIVVE
;
A
#
# COMPACT_ATOMS: atom_id res chain seq x y z
N MET A 1 -37.48 15.19 14.02
CA MET A 1 -36.34 15.85 13.34
C MET A 1 -35.09 15.14 13.81
N GLY A 2 -34.57 14.20 13.00
CA GLY A 2 -33.40 13.41 13.36
C GLY A 2 -32.14 14.24 13.17
N ASN A 3 -31.32 14.34 14.22
CA ASN A 3 -30.00 14.95 14.14
C ASN A 3 -29.12 14.06 13.25
N THR A 4 -28.93 14.46 12.00
CA THR A 4 -27.85 13.94 11.16
C THR A 4 -26.55 14.45 11.76
N VAL A 5 -25.91 13.63 12.58
CA VAL A 5 -24.53 13.85 13.01
C VAL A 5 -23.67 13.67 11.78
N THR A 6 -23.39 14.75 11.07
CA THR A 6 -22.37 14.78 10.03
C THR A 6 -21.04 14.44 10.69
N ARG A 7 -20.62 13.17 10.58
CA ARG A 7 -19.24 12.74 10.86
C ARG A 7 -18.32 13.37 9.82
N ALA A 8 -18.08 14.67 9.93
CA ALA A 8 -16.86 15.26 9.42
C ALA A 8 -15.75 14.86 10.41
N MET A 9 -15.35 13.59 10.38
CA MET A 9 -14.09 13.18 10.97
C MET A 9 -13.03 13.95 10.20
N THR A 10 -12.51 15.03 10.78
CA THR A 10 -11.40 15.80 10.21
C THR A 10 -10.26 14.83 9.98
N TYR A 11 -10.07 14.42 8.73
CA TYR A 11 -9.05 13.46 8.36
C TYR A 11 -7.69 14.11 8.61
N SER A 12 -7.02 13.66 9.66
CA SER A 12 -5.78 14.27 10.14
C SER A 12 -4.63 13.31 9.91
N ILE A 13 -3.80 13.63 8.90
CA ILE A 13 -2.57 12.87 8.61
C ILE A 13 -1.65 12.87 9.85
N SER A 14 -1.56 13.99 10.57
CA SER A 14 -0.72 14.08 11.76
C SER A 14 -1.24 13.20 12.90
N GLN A 15 -2.56 13.06 13.05
CA GLN A 15 -3.14 12.12 14.01
C GLN A 15 -2.92 10.67 13.60
N ASN A 16 -3.08 10.35 12.31
CA ASN A 16 -2.82 9.00 11.80
C ASN A 16 -1.35 8.61 12.00
N GLN A 17 -0.42 9.53 11.79
CA GLN A 17 1.01 9.32 12.05
C GLN A 17 1.33 9.09 13.53
N LYS A 18 0.62 9.76 14.45
CA LYS A 18 0.76 9.51 15.90
C LYS A 18 0.27 8.11 16.30
N ASN A 19 -0.71 7.58 15.56
CA ASN A 19 -1.28 6.26 15.78
C ASN A 19 -0.61 5.19 14.91
N ALA A 20 0.62 5.42 14.45
CA ALA A 20 1.30 4.51 13.56
C ALA A 20 1.64 3.17 14.26
N VAL A 21 1.58 2.09 13.50
CA VAL A 21 1.95 0.74 13.94
C VAL A 21 3.37 0.44 13.46
N ALA A 22 4.25 0.11 14.41
CA ALA A 22 5.61 -0.32 14.11
C ALA A 22 5.61 -1.81 13.71
N ALA A 23 5.91 -2.10 12.44
CA ALA A 23 5.98 -3.46 11.89
C ALA A 23 6.92 -3.49 10.68
N LEU A 24 7.48 -4.66 10.37
CA LEU A 24 8.52 -4.89 9.36
C LEU A 24 9.83 -4.15 9.66
N SER A 25 10.94 -4.90 9.73
CA SER A 25 12.26 -4.28 9.75
C SER A 25 12.65 -3.86 8.33
N PHE A 26 13.13 -2.64 8.18
CA PHE A 26 13.62 -2.08 6.93
C PHE A 26 14.94 -1.37 7.21
N GLN A 27 16.04 -1.87 6.64
CA GLN A 27 17.40 -1.40 6.95
C GLN A 27 17.72 -1.43 8.45
N GLY A 28 17.22 -2.44 9.17
CA GLY A 28 17.47 -2.64 10.60
C GLY A 28 16.51 -1.90 11.53
N GLU A 29 15.64 -1.02 11.02
CA GLU A 29 14.70 -0.25 11.82
C GLU A 29 13.24 -0.60 11.49
N PRO A 30 12.31 -0.61 12.47
CA PRO A 30 10.92 -0.90 12.19
C PRO A 30 10.24 0.24 11.43
N LEU A 31 9.45 -0.10 10.40
CA LEU A 31 8.63 0.88 9.69
C LEU A 31 7.40 1.27 10.52
N SER A 32 7.14 2.58 10.61
CA SER A 32 5.97 3.13 11.31
C SER A 32 4.84 3.38 10.32
N TRP A 33 3.91 2.44 10.22
CA TRP A 33 2.80 2.44 9.27
C TRP A 33 1.61 3.24 9.77
N PHE A 34 1.10 4.17 8.95
CA PHE A 34 -0.07 4.97 9.25
C PHE A 34 -1.08 4.95 8.09
N ARG A 35 -2.36 5.06 8.44
CA ARG A 35 -3.45 5.01 7.46
C ARG A 35 -3.53 6.28 6.63
N LEU A 36 -3.88 6.08 5.37
CA LEU A 36 -4.21 7.10 4.40
C LEU A 36 -5.40 6.66 3.51
N ASP A 37 -6.58 6.49 4.12
CA ASP A 37 -7.84 6.09 3.47
C ASP A 37 -8.56 7.22 2.71
N ASP A 38 -9.62 6.89 1.99
CA ASP A 38 -10.38 7.72 1.04
C ASP A 38 -11.33 8.78 1.64
N GLY A 39 -11.11 9.20 2.90
CA GLY A 39 -11.98 10.16 3.58
C GLY A 39 -12.07 11.56 2.94
N VAL A 40 -11.15 11.88 2.02
CA VAL A 40 -11.19 13.10 1.22
C VAL A 40 -12.05 12.81 -0.01
N MET A 41 -13.25 13.38 -0.08
CA MET A 41 -14.32 13.21 -1.11
C MET A 41 -15.52 12.32 -0.74
N GLY A 42 -15.69 11.96 0.54
CA GLY A 42 -16.86 11.19 0.99
C GLY A 42 -16.69 9.67 0.85
N GLY A 43 -15.45 9.22 0.69
CA GLY A 43 -15.08 7.81 0.78
C GLY A 43 -15.42 7.23 2.16
N GLN A 44 -15.81 5.95 2.13
CA GLN A 44 -16.31 5.19 3.26
C GLN A 44 -15.48 3.92 3.46
N SER A 45 -14.33 3.83 2.80
CA SER A 45 -13.40 2.72 3.01
C SER A 45 -12.69 2.94 4.34
N GLU A 46 -12.58 1.89 5.15
CA GLU A 46 -11.99 1.96 6.47
C GLU A 46 -10.95 0.86 6.64
N THR A 47 -9.82 1.21 7.26
CA THR A 47 -8.77 0.24 7.52
C THR A 47 -8.21 0.28 8.91
N THR A 48 -7.67 -0.88 9.27
CA THR A 48 -6.84 -1.09 10.43
C THR A 48 -5.52 -1.72 9.99
N MET A 49 -4.49 -1.46 10.78
CA MET A 49 -3.21 -2.15 10.68
C MET A 49 -2.92 -2.75 12.03
N ASP A 50 -2.33 -3.95 12.02
CA ASP A 50 -1.80 -4.55 13.24
C ASP A 50 -0.47 -5.25 12.94
N LYS A 51 0.25 -5.60 13.99
CA LYS A 51 1.43 -6.43 13.93
C LYS A 51 1.06 -7.86 14.37
N ILE A 52 1.44 -8.84 13.57
CA ILE A 52 1.20 -10.25 13.91
C ILE A 52 2.53 -10.94 14.16
N GLN A 53 2.60 -11.72 15.23
CA GLN A 53 3.70 -12.64 15.47
C GLN A 53 3.58 -13.84 14.55
N TYR A 54 4.60 -14.06 13.72
CA TYR A 54 4.71 -15.23 12.86
C TYR A 54 5.69 -16.21 13.46
N HIS A 55 5.22 -17.43 13.68
CA HIS A 55 6.01 -18.54 14.16
C HIS A 55 6.30 -19.48 13.00
N HIS A 56 7.58 -19.64 12.66
CA HIS A 56 8.00 -20.58 11.65
C HIS A 56 7.69 -22.01 12.10
N LYS A 57 7.04 -22.81 11.25
CA LYS A 57 6.75 -24.23 11.55
C LYS A 57 8.01 -25.09 11.72
N LYS A 58 9.17 -24.62 11.26
CA LYS A 58 10.41 -25.43 11.16
C LYS A 58 11.49 -25.11 12.20
N GLU A 59 11.47 -23.96 12.88
CA GLU A 59 12.50 -23.59 13.86
C GLU A 59 11.88 -22.82 15.03
N GLU A 60 11.83 -23.42 16.22
CA GLU A 60 11.00 -23.02 17.38
C GLU A 60 11.46 -21.76 18.15
N GLU A 61 12.39 -20.94 17.65
CA GLU A 61 12.94 -19.82 18.45
C GLU A 61 12.93 -18.44 17.79
N THR A 62 12.57 -18.34 16.51
CA THR A 62 12.47 -17.02 15.84
C THR A 62 11.00 -16.67 15.57
N THR A 63 10.59 -15.51 16.08
CA THR A 63 9.26 -14.94 15.82
C THR A 63 9.44 -13.69 14.98
N ASP A 64 8.98 -13.74 13.74
CA ASP A 64 8.96 -12.57 12.87
C ASP A 64 7.74 -11.69 13.17
N ILE A 65 7.85 -10.40 12.87
CA ILE A 65 6.73 -9.46 12.98
C ILE A 65 6.22 -9.14 11.58
N LEU A 66 5.04 -9.66 11.27
CA LEU A 66 4.31 -9.34 10.05
C LEU A 66 3.55 -8.03 10.22
N LEU A 67 3.33 -7.34 9.10
CA LEU A 67 2.33 -6.30 9.00
C LEU A 67 1.02 -6.91 8.49
N GLN A 68 -0.06 -6.73 9.25
CA GLN A 68 -1.41 -7.02 8.79
C GLN A 68 -2.07 -5.72 8.34
N PHE A 69 -2.57 -5.71 7.11
CA PHE A 69 -3.35 -4.63 6.51
C PHE A 69 -4.74 -5.16 6.14
N VAL A 70 -5.77 -4.70 6.86
CA VAL A 70 -7.14 -5.20 6.72
C VAL A 70 -8.15 -4.08 6.80
N GLY A 71 -9.37 -4.36 6.36
CA GLY A 71 -10.47 -3.41 6.46
C GLY A 71 -11.59 -3.73 5.49
N ASN A 72 -12.40 -2.73 5.21
CA ASN A 72 -13.49 -2.79 4.24
C ASN A 72 -13.31 -1.71 3.18
N ILE A 73 -13.42 -2.11 1.92
CA ILE A 73 -13.54 -1.19 0.79
C ILE A 73 -15.01 -0.84 0.58
N ASN A 74 -15.29 0.42 0.22
CA ASN A 74 -16.59 0.84 -0.27
C ASN A 74 -16.46 1.48 -1.66
N THR A 75 -16.96 0.80 -2.70
CA THR A 75 -16.88 1.29 -4.09
C THR A 75 -17.84 2.45 -4.40
N ASN A 76 -18.79 2.76 -3.50
CA ASN A 76 -19.76 3.85 -3.68
C ASN A 76 -19.22 5.25 -3.32
N GLY A 77 -18.02 5.35 -2.72
CA GLY A 77 -17.45 6.61 -2.23
C GLY A 77 -16.02 6.94 -2.71
N GLY A 78 -15.35 6.00 -3.40
CA GLY A 78 -13.97 6.19 -3.85
C GLY A 78 -13.24 4.87 -4.09
N GLY A 79 -13.57 3.84 -3.29
CA GLY A 79 -13.13 2.47 -3.51
C GLY A 79 -11.62 2.28 -3.37
N PHE A 80 -10.99 2.98 -2.42
CA PHE A 80 -9.59 2.72 -2.10
C PHE A 80 -9.28 2.83 -0.62
N THR A 81 -8.26 2.09 -0.21
CA THR A 81 -7.55 2.29 1.05
C THR A 81 -6.05 2.30 0.80
N SER A 82 -5.30 3.00 1.64
CA SER A 82 -3.85 2.91 1.62
C SER A 82 -3.24 3.10 3.00
N ILE A 83 -2.08 2.49 3.22
CA ILE A 83 -1.23 2.70 4.39
C ILE A 83 0.17 3.12 3.94
N ARG A 84 0.87 3.87 4.79
CA ARG A 84 2.16 4.50 4.45
C ARG A 84 3.16 4.37 5.59
N ALA A 85 4.43 4.22 5.26
CA ALA A 85 5.53 4.36 6.19
C ALA A 85 6.60 5.28 5.60
N LYS A 86 7.32 6.00 6.48
CA LYS A 86 8.48 6.80 6.05
C LYS A 86 9.67 5.89 5.77
N VAL A 87 10.39 6.17 4.70
CA VAL A 87 11.60 5.42 4.30
C VAL A 87 12.63 6.37 3.71
N THR A 88 13.86 5.90 3.64
CA THR A 88 14.92 6.45 2.78
C THR A 88 15.47 5.29 1.97
N LEU A 89 15.63 5.44 0.66
CA LEU A 89 16.27 4.41 -0.17
C LEU A 89 17.71 4.84 -0.49
N PRO A 90 18.68 3.92 -0.47
CA PRO A 90 20.04 4.23 -0.84
C PRO A 90 20.17 4.38 -2.37
N ALA A 91 21.15 5.14 -2.84
CA ALA A 91 21.32 5.46 -4.27
C ALA A 91 21.54 4.21 -5.15
N GLN A 92 22.17 3.18 -4.59
CA GLN A 92 22.43 1.91 -5.26
C GLN A 92 21.24 0.94 -5.25
N ALA A 93 20.10 1.31 -4.64
CA ALA A 93 18.93 0.46 -4.65
C ALA A 93 18.36 0.37 -6.08
N THR A 94 18.16 -0.85 -6.56
CA THR A 94 17.63 -1.15 -7.90
C THR A 94 16.21 -1.71 -7.84
N GLY A 95 15.74 -2.10 -6.65
CA GLY A 95 14.39 -2.61 -6.47
C GLY A 95 14.02 -2.90 -5.03
N LEU A 96 12.82 -3.45 -4.86
CA LEU A 96 12.32 -4.01 -3.60
C LEU A 96 11.95 -5.46 -3.80
N LYS A 97 12.39 -6.32 -2.87
CA LYS A 97 11.91 -7.68 -2.73
C LYS A 97 10.83 -7.71 -1.66
N ILE A 98 9.67 -8.29 -1.96
CA ILE A 98 8.52 -8.29 -1.04
C ILE A 98 7.97 -9.70 -0.93
N ARG A 99 7.77 -10.16 0.31
CA ARG A 99 7.06 -11.42 0.62
C ARG A 99 5.73 -11.13 1.29
N TYR A 100 4.64 -11.67 0.76
CA TYR A 100 3.29 -11.31 1.16
C TYR A 100 2.27 -12.43 0.88
N LYS A 101 1.07 -12.29 1.46
CA LYS A 101 -0.10 -13.15 1.24
C LYS A 101 -1.34 -12.30 1.29
N GLY A 102 -2.36 -12.64 0.52
CA GLY A 102 -3.61 -11.86 0.54
C GLY A 102 -4.85 -12.69 0.31
N ASP A 103 -5.82 -12.08 -0.35
CA ASP A 103 -7.18 -12.57 -0.48
C ASP A 103 -7.59 -12.82 -1.95
N GLY A 104 -6.61 -12.85 -2.86
CA GLY A 104 -6.83 -12.98 -4.30
C GLY A 104 -6.99 -11.64 -5.02
N LYS A 105 -6.94 -10.50 -4.31
CA LYS A 105 -6.96 -9.16 -4.91
C LYS A 105 -5.57 -8.74 -5.38
N THR A 106 -5.55 -7.76 -6.29
CA THR A 106 -4.32 -7.07 -6.70
C THR A 106 -4.18 -5.77 -5.93
N TYR A 107 -3.16 -5.73 -5.07
CA TYR A 107 -2.74 -4.55 -4.32
C TYR A 107 -1.72 -3.75 -5.12
N LYS A 108 -1.24 -2.66 -4.53
CA LYS A 108 -0.14 -1.86 -5.06
C LYS A 108 0.89 -1.57 -4.00
N VAL A 109 2.13 -1.48 -4.45
CA VAL A 109 3.22 -0.83 -3.73
C VAL A 109 3.38 0.57 -4.30
N LEU A 110 3.59 1.55 -3.42
CA LEU A 110 3.78 2.96 -3.80
C LEU A 110 5.07 3.49 -3.21
N LEU A 111 5.81 4.27 -3.99
CA LEU A 111 6.95 5.06 -3.53
C LEU A 111 6.72 6.53 -3.89
N SER A 112 6.94 7.43 -2.93
CA SER A 112 6.76 8.87 -3.19
C SER A 112 7.72 9.74 -2.38
N ASN A 113 7.95 10.95 -2.86
CA ASN A 113 8.75 11.97 -2.17
C ASN A 113 7.97 12.76 -1.08
N ALA A 114 6.99 12.12 -0.45
CA ALA A 114 6.01 12.69 0.48
C ALA A 114 4.93 13.62 -0.11
N ASN A 115 5.06 14.09 -1.35
CA ASN A 115 3.98 14.83 -2.04
C ASN A 115 2.94 13.90 -2.71
N ARG A 116 3.18 12.58 -2.69
CA ARG A 116 2.23 11.49 -3.03
C ARG A 116 1.57 11.60 -4.40
N GLY A 117 2.16 12.36 -5.33
CA GLY A 117 1.57 12.60 -6.63
C GLY A 117 0.20 13.29 -6.56
N GLY A 118 -0.12 14.09 -5.54
CA GLY A 118 -1.42 14.76 -5.45
C GLY A 118 -1.71 15.75 -6.61
N PRO A 119 -2.92 16.31 -6.71
CA PRO A 119 -3.33 17.20 -7.82
C PRO A 119 -2.43 18.43 -8.06
N PHE A 120 -1.63 18.80 -7.05
CA PHE A 120 -0.70 19.93 -7.10
C PHE A 120 0.77 19.49 -7.03
N SER A 121 1.04 18.18 -7.02
CA SER A 121 2.38 17.62 -6.99
C SER A 121 2.99 17.67 -8.38
N LYS A 122 4.22 18.20 -8.49
CA LYS A 122 5.00 18.16 -9.73
C LYS A 122 5.72 16.82 -9.94
N THR A 123 5.71 15.96 -8.94
CA THR A 123 6.38 14.67 -8.92
C THR A 123 5.36 13.54 -8.74
N PRO A 124 5.46 12.45 -9.51
CA PRO A 124 4.54 11.33 -9.40
C PRO A 124 4.70 10.57 -8.09
N SER A 125 3.70 9.76 -7.76
CA SER A 125 3.92 8.55 -6.96
C SER A 125 4.28 7.42 -7.92
N TRP A 126 5.30 6.65 -7.60
CA TRP A 126 5.71 5.49 -8.38
C TRP A 126 4.99 4.25 -7.88
N GLN A 127 4.45 3.44 -8.79
CA GLN A 127 3.56 2.32 -8.42
C GLN A 127 3.96 1.03 -9.15
N ALA A 128 3.76 -0.09 -8.46
CA ALA A 128 3.75 -1.43 -9.04
C ALA A 128 2.61 -2.25 -8.44
N ASP A 129 2.02 -3.11 -9.26
CA ASP A 129 0.96 -4.01 -8.83
C ASP A 129 1.52 -5.22 -8.09
N LEU A 130 0.73 -5.69 -7.13
CA LEU A 130 1.06 -6.75 -6.18
C LEU A 130 -0.10 -7.77 -6.17
N PRO A 131 -0.21 -8.64 -7.20
CA PRO A 131 -1.24 -9.67 -7.24
C PRO A 131 -1.02 -10.69 -6.13
N THR A 132 -2.07 -11.05 -5.41
CA THR A 132 -2.01 -12.05 -4.34
C THR A 132 -2.50 -13.39 -4.87
N THR A 133 -1.66 -14.42 -4.80
CA THR A 133 -2.01 -15.78 -5.23
C THR A 133 -2.01 -16.74 -4.05
N SER A 134 -1.09 -16.56 -3.11
CA SER A 134 -1.10 -17.23 -1.82
C SER A 134 -2.14 -16.60 -0.90
N LYS A 135 -3.00 -17.45 -0.32
CA LYS A 135 -4.14 -17.01 0.47
C LYS A 135 -3.84 -16.98 1.96
N VAL A 136 -4.36 -15.95 2.61
CA VAL A 136 -4.41 -15.90 4.07
C VAL A 136 -5.39 -16.96 4.57
N CYS A 137 -4.98 -17.76 5.57
CA CYS A 137 -5.86 -18.75 6.19
C CYS A 137 -7.01 -18.06 6.92
N GLU A 138 -8.24 -18.55 6.75
CA GLU A 138 -9.45 -17.97 7.37
C GLU A 138 -9.41 -18.01 8.91
N ASP A 139 -8.69 -18.98 9.48
CA ASP A 139 -8.49 -19.14 10.92
C ASP A 139 -7.34 -18.27 11.48
N GLY A 140 -6.69 -17.48 10.62
CA GLY A 140 -5.57 -16.61 10.99
C GLY A 140 -4.25 -17.34 11.24
N SER A 141 -4.20 -18.67 11.13
CA SER A 141 -3.07 -19.49 11.57
C SER A 141 -1.79 -19.31 10.76
N ASN A 142 -1.90 -18.82 9.50
CA ASN A 142 -0.86 -18.37 8.55
C ASN A 142 0.59 -18.72 8.92
N SER A 143 0.88 -20.00 9.16
CA SER A 143 2.17 -20.50 9.66
C SER A 143 2.86 -21.40 8.65
N ASP A 144 2.26 -21.56 7.46
CA ASP A 144 2.90 -22.16 6.31
C ASP A 144 3.79 -21.16 5.56
N ASP A 145 4.86 -21.69 4.97
CA ASP A 145 5.84 -20.88 4.22
C ASP A 145 5.42 -20.57 2.77
N ASP A 146 4.14 -20.72 2.43
CA ASP A 146 3.60 -20.46 1.10
C ASP A 146 3.37 -18.95 0.85
N TRP A 147 4.45 -18.18 0.76
CA TRP A 147 4.37 -16.72 0.53
C TRP A 147 4.52 -16.39 -0.95
N ASP A 148 3.69 -15.47 -1.45
CA ASP A 148 3.99 -14.79 -2.71
C ASP A 148 5.30 -14.02 -2.54
N GLU A 149 6.18 -14.07 -3.54
CA GLU A 149 7.44 -13.34 -3.56
C GLU A 149 7.60 -12.59 -4.89
N VAL A 150 7.85 -11.28 -4.81
CA VAL A 150 8.09 -10.45 -5.99
C VAL A 150 9.36 -9.62 -5.80
N VAL A 151 10.10 -9.43 -6.89
CA VAL A 151 11.15 -8.41 -7.00
C VAL A 151 10.65 -7.31 -7.93
N ILE A 152 10.33 -6.16 -7.35
CA ILE A 152 9.90 -4.96 -8.07
C ILE A 152 11.15 -4.17 -8.43
N LYS A 153 11.54 -4.20 -9.70
CA LYS A 153 12.64 -3.37 -10.21
C LYS A 153 12.17 -1.92 -10.36
N PHE A 154 13.01 -0.97 -9.97
CA PHE A 154 12.65 0.44 -10.01
C PHE A 154 12.45 1.01 -11.42
N ASP A 155 13.10 0.43 -12.42
CA ASP A 155 12.91 0.78 -13.83
C ASP A 155 11.56 0.31 -14.40
N THR A 156 10.85 -0.58 -13.69
CA THR A 156 9.49 -1.05 -14.06
C THR A 156 8.37 -0.27 -13.38
N LEU A 157 8.70 0.63 -12.44
CA LEU A 157 7.69 1.40 -11.72
C LEU A 157 6.97 2.37 -12.65
N LEU A 158 5.65 2.43 -12.52
CA LEU A 158 4.80 3.32 -13.29
C LEU A 158 4.56 4.63 -12.53
N PRO A 159 4.74 5.80 -13.17
CA PRO A 159 4.44 7.07 -12.54
C PRO A 159 2.92 7.32 -12.52
N ALA A 160 2.40 7.64 -11.34
CA ALA A 160 1.00 7.95 -11.13
C ALA A 160 0.81 9.38 -10.62
N PHE A 161 -0.13 10.08 -11.24
CA PHE A 161 -0.50 11.46 -10.95
C PHE A 161 -1.95 11.53 -10.51
N GLY A 162 -2.17 12.20 -9.39
CA GLY A 162 -3.47 12.47 -8.80
C GLY A 162 -4.16 13.66 -9.47
N GLY A 163 -5.41 13.86 -9.07
CA GLY A 163 -6.30 14.83 -9.69
C GLY A 163 -7.04 14.27 -10.89
N GLY A 164 -7.91 15.10 -11.49
CA GLY A 164 -8.72 14.70 -12.63
C GLY A 164 -7.91 14.59 -13.93
N PRO A 165 -8.50 14.06 -15.02
CA PRO A 165 -7.80 13.90 -16.30
C PRO A 165 -7.15 15.17 -16.83
N ARG A 166 -7.70 16.35 -16.53
CA ARG A 166 -7.17 17.66 -16.96
C ARG A 166 -5.93 18.13 -16.19
N SER A 167 -5.65 17.56 -15.02
CA SER A 167 -4.45 17.88 -14.23
C SER A 167 -3.32 16.88 -14.44
N GLN A 168 -3.54 15.85 -15.26
CA GLN A 168 -2.48 14.88 -15.56
C GLN A 168 -1.51 15.44 -16.60
N PRO A 169 -0.20 15.15 -16.45
CA PRO A 169 0.78 15.45 -17.49
C PRO A 169 0.45 14.70 -18.80
N SER A 170 0.94 15.23 -19.92
CA SER A 170 0.91 14.54 -21.21
C SER A 170 1.73 13.24 -21.18
N GLU A 171 1.48 12.31 -22.12
CA GLU A 171 2.24 11.06 -22.19
C GLU A 171 3.75 11.29 -22.43
N GLU A 172 4.09 12.32 -23.20
CA GLU A 172 5.49 12.74 -23.42
C GLU A 172 6.14 13.23 -22.11
N GLU A 173 5.43 14.05 -21.34
CA GLU A 173 5.89 14.47 -20.02
C GLU A 173 6.01 13.28 -19.07
N LYS A 174 5.02 12.37 -19.02
CA LYS A 174 5.07 11.15 -18.20
C LYS A 174 6.31 10.31 -18.50
N ALA A 175 6.66 10.14 -19.78
CA ALA A 175 7.84 9.39 -20.22
C ALA A 175 9.18 10.04 -19.83
N SER A 176 9.18 11.36 -19.62
CA SER A 176 10.36 12.11 -19.19
C SER A 176 10.72 11.90 -17.72
N TYR A 177 9.74 11.55 -16.87
CA TYR A 177 10.01 11.25 -15.46
C TYR A 177 10.85 9.98 -15.32
N LYS A 178 11.83 10.03 -14.42
CA LYS A 178 12.68 8.90 -14.05
C LYS A 178 12.60 8.69 -12.55
N PHE A 179 12.56 7.42 -12.17
CA PHE A 179 12.60 7.04 -10.77
C PHE A 179 14.00 7.33 -10.21
N ASP A 180 14.06 8.04 -9.08
CA ASP A 180 15.28 8.23 -8.30
C ASP A 180 15.01 7.72 -6.87
N PRO A 181 15.70 6.65 -6.42
CA PRO A 181 15.49 6.11 -5.08
C PRO A 181 15.78 7.15 -3.99
N THR A 182 16.76 8.02 -4.20
CA THR A 182 17.21 8.99 -3.18
C THR A 182 16.18 10.09 -2.89
N GLU A 183 15.23 10.30 -3.82
CA GLU A 183 14.14 11.24 -3.63
C GLU A 183 12.96 10.66 -2.85
N MET A 184 12.89 9.33 -2.70
CA MET A 184 11.76 8.65 -2.09
C MET A 184 11.80 8.76 -0.56
N LYS A 185 10.66 9.16 0.01
CA LYS A 185 10.49 9.44 1.45
C LYS A 185 9.41 8.59 2.10
N GLU A 186 8.53 8.00 1.31
CA GLU A 186 7.43 7.17 1.78
C GLU A 186 7.29 5.93 0.90
N ILE A 187 7.07 4.78 1.55
CA ILE A 187 6.55 3.56 0.95
C ILE A 187 5.08 3.40 1.33
N GLY A 188 4.32 2.74 0.49
CA GLY A 188 2.90 2.51 0.72
C GLY A 188 2.39 1.20 0.18
N LEU A 189 1.33 0.72 0.82
CA LEU A 189 0.48 -0.36 0.32
C LEU A 189 -0.91 0.22 0.05
N MET A 190 -1.56 -0.22 -1.01
CA MET A 190 -2.87 0.28 -1.41
C MET A 190 -3.71 -0.83 -2.04
N LEU A 191 -5.00 -0.79 -1.76
CA LEU A 191 -6.01 -1.50 -2.55
C LEU A 191 -6.92 -0.43 -3.17
N SER A 192 -7.14 -0.50 -4.49
CA SER A 192 -7.97 0.49 -5.18
C SER A 192 -8.67 -0.08 -6.40
N LEU A 193 -9.75 0.59 -6.83
CA LEU A 193 -10.50 0.32 -8.06
C LEU A 193 -9.67 0.32 -9.35
N ARG A 194 -8.43 0.82 -9.32
CA ARG A 194 -7.54 0.86 -10.49
C ARG A 194 -6.23 0.15 -10.19
N LEU A 195 -5.61 -0.42 -11.22
CA LEU A 195 -4.25 -0.94 -11.23
C LEU A 195 -3.23 0.19 -11.45
N SER A 196 -1.94 -0.12 -11.39
CA SER A 196 -0.86 0.87 -11.43
C SER A 196 -0.77 1.61 -12.76
N ASP A 197 -1.17 0.95 -13.85
CA ASP A 197 -1.31 1.54 -15.18
C ASP A 197 -2.58 2.40 -15.34
N GLY A 198 -3.43 2.46 -14.31
CA GLY A 198 -4.70 3.19 -14.31
C GLY A 198 -5.87 2.42 -14.89
N SER A 199 -5.67 1.21 -15.43
CA SER A 199 -6.75 0.32 -15.85
C SER A 199 -7.60 -0.11 -14.63
N PRO A 200 -8.86 -0.55 -14.82
CA PRO A 200 -9.68 -1.05 -13.72
C PRO A 200 -9.09 -2.30 -13.07
N ASN A 201 -9.16 -2.38 -11.74
CA ASN A 201 -8.93 -3.63 -11.02
C ASN A 201 -10.07 -4.62 -11.38
N PRO A 202 -9.78 -5.85 -11.85
CA PRO A 202 -10.82 -6.76 -12.33
C PRO A 202 -11.90 -6.99 -11.27
N LYS A 203 -13.17 -6.82 -11.65
CA LYS A 203 -14.29 -6.89 -10.70
C LYS A 203 -14.41 -8.27 -10.06
N GLU A 204 -14.02 -9.31 -10.79
CA GLU A 204 -14.06 -10.71 -10.39
C GLU A 204 -13.18 -10.98 -9.16
N SER A 205 -12.01 -10.35 -9.09
CA SER A 205 -11.10 -10.45 -7.95
C SER A 205 -11.30 -9.32 -6.93
N PHE A 206 -11.50 -8.10 -7.42
CA PHE A 206 -11.61 -6.90 -6.57
C PHE A 206 -12.88 -6.90 -5.73
N GLY A 207 -14.05 -7.13 -6.34
CA GLY A 207 -15.37 -7.01 -5.70
C GLY A 207 -16.13 -5.74 -6.12
N ASP A 208 -17.37 -5.61 -5.62
CA ASP A 208 -18.24 -4.45 -5.81
C ASP A 208 -19.07 -4.20 -4.55
N GLY A 209 -19.50 -2.95 -4.34
CA GLY A 209 -20.18 -2.50 -3.13
C GLY A 209 -19.23 -2.41 -1.93
N GLU A 210 -19.62 -3.06 -0.84
CA GLU A 210 -18.83 -3.13 0.40
C GLU A 210 -18.30 -4.54 0.58
N PHE A 211 -16.99 -4.67 0.77
CA PHE A 211 -16.35 -5.97 0.96
C PHE A 211 -15.07 -5.88 1.81
N PRO A 212 -14.75 -6.96 2.55
CA PRO A 212 -13.53 -7.02 3.33
C PRO A 212 -12.33 -7.26 2.43
N PHE A 213 -11.15 -6.91 2.95
CA PHE A 213 -9.89 -7.31 2.35
C PHE A 213 -8.85 -7.68 3.41
N THR A 214 -7.83 -8.43 3.02
CA THR A 214 -6.69 -8.74 3.89
C THR A 214 -5.40 -8.91 3.10
N LEU A 215 -4.35 -8.25 3.57
CA LEU A 215 -2.97 -8.44 3.12
C LEU A 215 -2.07 -8.64 4.34
N LEU A 216 -1.30 -9.72 4.34
CA LEU A 216 -0.17 -9.94 5.25
C LEU A 216 1.12 -9.66 4.49
N VAL A 217 1.99 -8.85 5.06
CA VAL A 217 3.33 -8.62 4.54
C VAL A 217 4.34 -9.17 5.53
N HIS A 218 5.25 -9.99 5.04
CA HIS A 218 6.29 -10.65 5.83
C HIS A 218 7.60 -9.88 5.78
N SER A 219 7.99 -9.38 4.61
CA SER A 219 9.24 -8.65 4.46
C SER A 219 9.17 -7.69 3.27
N ILE A 220 9.93 -6.62 3.40
CA ILE A 220 10.24 -5.66 2.33
C ILE A 220 11.74 -5.41 2.43
N ASP A 221 12.49 -5.88 1.45
CA ASP A 221 13.95 -5.78 1.44
C ASP A 221 14.42 -4.96 0.24
N ILE A 222 15.48 -4.19 0.43
CA ILE A 222 16.12 -3.46 -0.66
C ILE A 222 16.94 -4.44 -1.49
N VAL A 223 16.78 -4.37 -2.80
CA VAL A 223 17.65 -5.05 -3.77
C VAL A 223 18.71 -4.06 -4.22
N VAL A 224 19.97 -4.50 -4.19
CA VAL A 224 21.12 -3.82 -4.77
C VAL A 224 21.72 -4.75 -5.82
N GLU A 225 22.12 -4.21 -6.96
CA GLU A 225 22.88 -4.95 -8.00
C GLU A 225 24.36 -4.60 -7.95
#